data_AF-A0A9W6RF03-F1
#
_entry.id   AF-A0A9W6RF03-F1
#
_cell.length_a   1.000
_cell.length_b   1.000
_cell.length_c   1.000
_cell.angle_alpha   90.00
_cell.angle_beta   90.00
_cell.angle_gamma   90.00
#
_symmetry.space_group_name_H-M   'P 1'
#
loop_
_entity.id
_entity.type
_entity.pdbx_description
1 polymer ?
#
loop_
_entity_poly.entity_id
_entity_poly.type
_entity_poly.pdbx_seq_one_letter_code
_entity_poly.pdbx_strand_id
1 'polypeptide(L)'
;MTGRDAEAARVFQAAARLFKAPADTSGTRAVQAAGKIRVFRFCDRNNPDDLIPNLWRNGTEADIRRVTGLARFPEGMRQLAELHVQGVDGRLRLSPFVSVTSDPQVAGRTRDGLLREIIHTSPERAEFDVPRDLLYTPQGLLATDAAEMLYLGNDLADHLVRWEPNPYRRR
;
A
#
# COMPACT_ATOMS: atom_id res chain seq x y z
N MET A 1 -17.05 9.83 -6.60
CA MET A 1 -15.72 9.80 -7.23
C MET A 1 -15.71 10.84 -8.35
N THR A 2 -14.88 11.88 -8.23
CA THR A 2 -14.80 12.93 -9.26
C THR A 2 -13.92 12.46 -10.42
N GLY A 3 -14.01 13.08 -11.60
CA GLY A 3 -13.15 12.72 -12.75
C GLY A 3 -11.64 12.81 -12.45
N ARG A 4 -11.25 13.57 -11.42
CA ARG A 4 -9.87 13.79 -10.98
C ARG A 4 -9.30 12.64 -10.15
N ASP A 5 -10.12 12.01 -9.30
CA ASP A 5 -9.73 10.84 -8.52
C ASP A 5 -9.40 9.66 -9.46
N ALA A 6 -10.13 9.56 -10.57
CA ALA A 6 -9.93 8.55 -11.59
C ALA A 6 -8.61 8.75 -12.37
N GLU A 7 -8.17 9.98 -12.63
CA GLU A 7 -6.89 10.25 -13.29
C GLU A 7 -5.71 9.91 -12.39
N ALA A 8 -5.73 10.36 -11.13
CA ALA A 8 -4.70 10.04 -10.15
C ALA A 8 -4.58 8.52 -9.97
N ALA A 9 -5.71 7.82 -9.78
CA ALA A 9 -5.75 6.36 -9.68
C ALA A 9 -5.12 5.70 -10.92
N ARG A 10 -5.47 6.14 -12.14
CA ARG A 10 -4.86 5.62 -13.38
C ARG A 10 -3.35 5.84 -13.45
N VAL A 11 -2.85 6.99 -13.03
CA VAL A 11 -1.40 7.26 -13.05
C VAL A 11 -0.67 6.39 -12.03
N PHE A 12 -1.20 6.22 -10.82
CA PHE A 12 -0.59 5.33 -9.82
C PHE A 12 -0.61 3.87 -10.28
N GLN A 13 -1.70 3.41 -10.90
CA GLN A 13 -1.79 2.09 -11.52
C GLN A 13 -0.77 1.92 -12.66
N ALA A 14 -0.61 2.91 -13.54
CA ALA A 14 0.35 2.89 -14.62
C ALA A 14 1.81 2.91 -14.11
N ALA A 15 2.10 3.73 -13.09
CA ALA A 15 3.39 3.80 -12.42
C ALA A 15 3.78 2.45 -11.81
N ALA A 16 2.84 1.81 -11.11
CA ALA A 16 3.05 0.49 -10.51
C ALA A 16 3.49 -0.56 -11.53
N ARG A 17 2.94 -0.49 -12.76
CA ARG A 17 3.28 -1.40 -13.86
C ARG A 17 4.67 -1.13 -14.44
N LEU A 18 5.02 0.14 -14.65
CA LEU A 18 6.31 0.55 -15.22
C LEU A 18 7.49 0.17 -14.30
N PHE A 19 7.28 0.21 -12.99
CA PHE A 19 8.28 -0.16 -11.99
C PHE A 19 8.52 -1.66 -11.86
N LYS A 20 7.51 -2.47 -12.20
CA LYS A 20 7.59 -3.93 -12.09
C LYS A 20 8.19 -4.59 -13.31
N ALA A 21 8.43 -3.84 -14.39
CA ALA A 21 9.26 -4.35 -15.47
C ALA A 21 10.66 -4.57 -14.88
N PRO A 22 11.15 -5.83 -14.76
CA PRO A 22 12.56 -6.01 -14.51
C PRO A 22 13.30 -5.34 -15.67
N ALA A 23 14.46 -4.74 -15.38
CA ALA A 23 15.41 -4.30 -16.39
C ALA A 23 16.04 -5.52 -17.09
N ASP A 24 15.22 -6.42 -17.60
CA ASP A 24 15.62 -7.64 -18.28
C ASP A 24 15.07 -7.59 -19.70
N THR A 25 15.82 -6.88 -20.55
CA THR A 25 15.83 -7.02 -22.01
C THR A 25 16.44 -8.38 -22.38
N SER A 26 15.83 -9.46 -21.91
CA SER A 26 16.08 -10.79 -22.44
C SER A 26 14.74 -11.52 -22.52
N GLY A 27 14.28 -11.72 -23.76
CA GLY A 27 12.93 -12.17 -24.05
C GLY A 27 12.63 -13.51 -23.41
N THR A 28 11.92 -13.51 -22.28
CA THR A 28 11.13 -14.65 -21.80
C THR A 28 10.02 -14.15 -20.87
N ARG A 29 8.76 -14.31 -21.33
CA ARG A 29 7.48 -14.22 -20.58
C ARG A 29 7.07 -12.85 -20.02
N ALA A 30 6.59 -12.00 -20.92
CA ALA A 30 5.57 -10.98 -20.65
C ALA A 30 4.17 -11.59 -20.33
N VAL A 31 4.11 -12.67 -19.53
CA VAL A 31 2.86 -13.36 -19.12
C VAL A 31 2.97 -13.81 -17.66
N GLN A 32 3.02 -12.86 -16.72
CA GLN A 32 2.65 -13.08 -15.30
C GLN A 32 1.86 -11.87 -14.74
N ALA A 33 1.01 -11.28 -15.56
CA ALA A 33 0.26 -10.06 -15.27
C ALA A 33 -1.23 -10.27 -14.92
N ALA A 34 -1.67 -11.45 -14.46
CA ALA A 34 -3.11 -11.73 -14.25
C ALA A 34 -3.46 -12.46 -12.93
N GLY A 35 -2.66 -12.29 -11.86
CA GLY A 35 -2.95 -12.88 -10.56
C GLY A 35 -3.40 -11.85 -9.54
N LYS A 36 -4.49 -12.15 -8.81
CA LYS A 36 -4.72 -11.51 -7.51
C LYS A 36 -3.89 -12.20 -6.43
N ILE A 37 -3.51 -11.47 -5.40
CA ILE A 37 -2.80 -11.97 -4.23
C ILE A 37 -3.57 -11.57 -2.97
N ARG A 38 -3.60 -12.50 -2.02
CA ARG A 38 -4.21 -12.28 -0.73
C ARG A 38 -3.30 -11.43 0.15
N VAL A 39 -3.84 -10.36 0.70
CA VAL A 39 -3.15 -9.46 1.62
C VAL A 39 -4.05 -9.10 2.79
N PHE A 40 -3.45 -8.57 3.86
CA PHE A 40 -4.12 -8.28 5.11
C PHE A 40 -3.76 -6.90 5.63
N ARG A 41 -4.69 -6.29 6.37
CA ARG A 41 -4.46 -5.05 7.10
C ARG A 41 -5.08 -5.13 8.47
N PHE A 42 -4.38 -4.61 9.47
CA PHE A 42 -4.92 -4.39 10.81
C PHE A 42 -5.49 -2.97 10.85
N CYS A 43 -6.79 -2.86 11.10
CA CYS A 43 -7.54 -1.60 11.05
C CYS A 43 -8.88 -1.72 11.79
N ASP A 44 -9.63 -0.62 11.84
CA ASP A 44 -11.00 -0.57 12.36
C ASP A 44 -12.02 -0.59 11.22
N ARG A 45 -12.90 -1.61 11.20
CA ARG A 45 -13.99 -1.73 10.21
C ARG A 45 -14.96 -0.56 10.20
N ASN A 46 -15.06 0.18 11.30
CA ASN A 46 -15.92 1.34 11.46
C ASN A 46 -15.22 2.64 11.07
N ASN A 47 -13.94 2.57 10.72
CA ASN A 47 -13.15 3.70 10.25
C ASN A 47 -12.77 3.53 8.76
N PRO A 48 -13.60 4.01 7.82
CA PRO A 48 -13.34 3.84 6.39
C PRO A 48 -12.03 4.49 5.94
N ASP A 49 -11.55 5.50 6.66
CA ASP A 49 -10.29 6.19 6.38
C ASP A 49 -9.07 5.26 6.50
N ASP A 50 -9.17 4.16 7.25
CA ASP A 50 -8.07 3.21 7.38
C ASP A 50 -7.75 2.50 6.05
N LEU A 51 -8.69 2.48 5.10
CA LEU A 51 -8.53 1.84 3.80
C LEU A 51 -8.20 2.83 2.68
N ILE A 52 -8.08 4.12 3.01
CA ILE A 52 -7.82 5.20 2.05
C ILE A 52 -6.41 5.75 2.31
N PRO A 53 -5.56 5.92 1.27
CA PRO A 53 -4.26 6.53 1.49
C PRO A 53 -4.38 7.96 1.99
N ASN A 54 -3.43 8.36 2.83
CA ASN A 54 -3.38 9.70 3.43
C ASN A 54 -3.45 10.83 2.39
N LEU A 55 -2.88 10.63 1.20
CA LEU A 55 -2.96 11.59 0.10
C LEU A 55 -4.41 11.96 -0.27
N TRP A 56 -5.32 10.98 -0.34
CA TRP A 56 -6.72 11.24 -0.69
C TRP A 56 -7.53 11.75 0.49
N ARG A 57 -7.16 11.37 1.72
CA ARG A 57 -7.83 11.83 2.93
C ARG A 57 -7.50 13.29 3.26
N ASN A 58 -6.22 13.65 3.16
CA ASN A 58 -5.68 14.89 3.72
C ASN A 58 -5.06 15.82 2.70
N GLY A 59 -4.79 15.34 1.48
CA GLY A 59 -4.08 16.09 0.46
C GLY A 59 -4.96 17.14 -0.22
N THR A 60 -4.35 18.25 -0.59
CA THR A 60 -4.97 19.19 -1.52
C THR A 60 -4.88 18.66 -2.95
N GLU A 61 -5.62 19.28 -3.87
CA GLU A 61 -5.50 18.97 -5.29
C GLU A 61 -4.07 19.22 -5.84
N ALA A 62 -3.38 20.23 -5.30
CA ALA A 62 -1.99 20.49 -5.64
C ALA A 62 -1.06 19.37 -5.16
N ASP A 63 -1.34 18.79 -3.98
CA ASP A 63 -0.58 17.63 -3.46
C ASP A 63 -0.79 16.40 -4.33
N ILE A 64 -2.04 16.10 -4.70
CA ILE A 64 -2.36 14.98 -5.59
C ILE A 64 -1.60 15.14 -6.91
N ARG A 65 -1.64 16.32 -7.55
CA ARG A 65 -0.89 16.58 -8.79
C ARG A 65 0.61 16.39 -8.61
N ARG A 66 1.18 16.90 -7.51
CA ARG A 66 2.62 16.80 -7.22
C ARG A 66 3.05 15.34 -7.03
N VAL A 67 2.34 14.58 -6.20
CA VAL A 67 2.65 13.17 -5.94
C VAL A 67 2.43 12.32 -7.19
N THR A 68 1.37 12.61 -7.95
CA THR A 68 1.09 11.97 -9.25
C THR A 68 2.20 12.25 -10.27
N GLY A 69 2.72 13.48 -10.31
CA GLY A 69 3.84 13.85 -11.17
C GLY A 69 5.14 13.09 -10.83
N LEU A 70 5.43 12.92 -9.53
CA LEU A 70 6.58 12.13 -9.07
C LEU A 70 6.42 10.64 -9.39
N ALA A 71 5.24 10.08 -9.19
CA ALA A 71 4.97 8.65 -9.41
C ALA A 71 5.14 8.22 -10.87
N ARG A 72 5.11 9.15 -11.84
CA ARG A 72 5.35 8.84 -13.26
C ARG A 72 6.74 8.27 -13.55
N PHE A 73 7.69 8.41 -12.63
CA PHE A 73 9.10 8.02 -12.84
C PHE A 73 9.58 6.91 -11.90
N PRO A 74 10.35 5.92 -12.40
CA PRO A 74 11.11 4.88 -11.67
C PRO A 74 11.88 5.30 -10.40
N GLU A 75 12.24 6.57 -10.26
CA GLU A 75 12.93 7.04 -9.07
C GLU A 75 11.95 7.69 -8.09
N GLY A 76 10.94 8.39 -8.62
CA GLY A 76 9.96 9.11 -7.82
C GLY A 76 9.05 8.17 -7.02
N MET A 77 8.60 7.06 -7.59
CA MET A 77 7.81 6.09 -6.80
C MET A 77 8.63 5.40 -5.72
N ARG A 78 9.90 5.07 -6.00
CA ARG A 78 10.81 4.51 -5.00
C ARG A 78 10.98 5.48 -3.84
N GLN A 79 11.19 6.77 -4.13
CA GLN A 79 11.28 7.81 -3.11
C GLN A 79 9.98 7.94 -2.30
N LEU A 80 8.81 7.85 -2.96
CA LEU A 80 7.52 7.89 -2.25
C LEU A 80 7.35 6.68 -1.31
N ALA A 81 7.75 5.49 -1.75
CA ALA A 81 7.69 4.27 -0.95
C ALA A 81 8.68 4.30 0.23
N GLU A 82 9.90 4.79 0.00
CA GLU A 82 10.91 5.05 1.03
C GLU A 82 10.36 5.95 2.14
N LEU A 83 9.76 7.08 1.75
CA LEU A 83 9.18 8.03 2.68
C LEU A 83 7.97 7.46 3.44
N HIS A 84 7.23 6.54 2.82
CA HIS A 84 6.14 5.85 3.49
C HIS A 84 6.66 4.89 4.57
N VAL A 85 7.60 4.01 4.22
CA VAL A 85 8.13 2.99 5.14
C VAL A 85 8.92 3.61 6.29
N GLN A 86 9.68 4.68 6.04
CA GLN A 86 10.48 5.34 7.09
C GLN A 86 9.64 6.09 8.13
N GLY A 87 8.32 6.20 7.93
CA GLY A 87 7.42 6.80 8.90
C GLY A 87 7.74 8.26 9.26
N VAL A 88 8.41 9.01 8.38
CA VAL A 88 8.87 10.37 8.68
C VAL A 88 7.66 11.28 8.89
N ASP A 89 7.40 11.58 10.16
CA ASP A 89 6.29 12.40 10.67
C ASP A 89 6.22 13.73 9.91
N GLY A 90 5.13 13.91 9.17
CA GLY A 90 4.91 15.05 8.27
C GLY A 90 4.81 14.70 6.79
N ARG A 91 5.51 13.65 6.31
CA ARG A 91 5.43 13.18 4.91
C ARG A 91 4.53 11.95 4.71
N LEU A 92 4.27 11.18 5.78
CA LEU A 92 3.18 10.20 5.81
C LEU A 92 1.82 10.82 5.45
N ARG A 93 1.63 12.11 5.75
CA ARG A 93 0.38 12.85 5.54
C ARG A 93 -0.06 12.90 4.07
N LEU A 94 0.87 12.73 3.13
CA LEU A 94 0.58 12.75 1.69
C LEU A 94 0.99 11.46 0.99
N SER A 95 1.09 10.37 1.75
CA SER A 95 1.43 9.10 1.14
C SER A 95 0.31 8.58 0.24
N PRO A 96 0.62 8.14 -1.00
CA PRO A 96 -0.34 7.52 -1.89
C PRO A 96 -0.59 6.04 -1.58
N PHE A 97 0.02 5.50 -0.52
CA PHE A 97 -0.03 4.08 -0.19
C PHE A 97 -0.89 3.76 1.02
N VAL A 98 -1.43 2.55 1.02
CA VAL A 98 -1.92 1.86 2.22
C VAL A 98 -1.02 0.65 2.50
N SER A 99 -0.40 0.58 3.68
CA SER A 99 0.35 -0.62 4.09
C SER A 99 -0.57 -1.82 4.26
N VAL A 100 -0.18 -2.93 3.67
CA VAL A 100 -0.77 -4.26 3.86
C VAL A 100 0.35 -5.27 4.09
N THR A 101 0.02 -6.47 4.55
CA THR A 101 0.98 -7.57 4.68
C THR A 101 0.49 -8.79 3.91
N SER A 102 1.41 -9.54 3.32
CA SER A 102 1.11 -10.85 2.74
C SER A 102 1.10 -11.98 3.78
N ASP A 103 1.65 -11.74 4.97
CA ASP A 103 1.75 -12.72 6.05
C ASP A 103 1.39 -12.08 7.40
N PRO A 104 0.12 -12.22 7.85
CA PRO A 104 -0.32 -11.62 9.09
C PRO A 104 0.26 -12.31 10.34
N GLN A 105 0.86 -13.50 10.22
CA GLN A 105 1.56 -14.17 11.33
C GLN A 105 2.97 -13.61 11.51
N VAL A 106 3.64 -13.30 10.40
CA VAL A 106 4.93 -12.59 10.43
C VAL A 106 4.73 -11.15 10.91
N ALA A 107 3.72 -10.43 10.40
CA ALA A 107 3.40 -9.10 10.89
C ALA A 107 3.09 -9.08 12.40
N GLY A 108 2.33 -10.06 12.91
CA GLY A 108 2.04 -10.21 14.34
C GLY A 108 3.28 -10.38 15.24
N ARG A 109 4.44 -10.72 14.65
CA ARG A 109 5.72 -10.89 15.35
C ARG A 109 6.71 -9.75 15.07
N THR A 110 6.25 -8.67 14.43
CA THR A 110 7.10 -7.53 14.11
C THR A 110 7.80 -6.94 15.34
N ARG A 111 9.02 -6.45 15.14
CA ARG A 111 9.78 -5.69 16.12
C ARG A 111 9.70 -4.19 15.90
N ASP A 112 9.14 -3.76 14.77
CA ASP A 112 8.89 -2.35 14.48
C ASP A 112 7.87 -1.79 15.48
N GLY A 113 8.22 -0.67 16.14
CA GLY A 113 7.41 -0.10 17.22
C GLY A 113 6.04 0.39 16.74
N LEU A 114 6.00 1.08 15.60
CA LEU A 114 4.78 1.65 15.04
C LEU A 114 3.85 0.55 14.52
N LEU A 115 4.38 -0.40 13.76
CA LEU A 115 3.59 -1.52 13.25
C LEU A 115 3.08 -2.39 14.39
N ARG A 116 3.89 -2.61 15.44
CA ARG A 116 3.46 -3.33 16.64
C ARG A 116 2.33 -2.61 17.37
N GLU A 117 2.35 -1.28 17.44
CA GLU A 117 1.25 -0.49 18.00
C GLU A 117 -0.04 -0.67 17.19
N ILE A 118 0.02 -0.50 15.87
CA ILE A 118 -1.13 -0.70 14.97
C ILE A 118 -1.71 -2.11 15.15
N ILE A 119 -0.85 -3.13 15.09
CA ILE A 119 -1.27 -4.54 15.20
C ILE A 119 -1.88 -4.85 16.56
N HIS A 120 -1.41 -4.25 17.66
CA HIS A 120 -1.94 -4.58 18.98
C HIS A 120 -3.15 -3.75 19.40
N THR A 121 -3.41 -2.62 18.74
CA THR A 121 -4.53 -1.72 19.04
C THR A 121 -5.71 -1.88 18.08
N SER A 122 -5.46 -2.30 16.83
CA SER A 122 -6.52 -2.48 15.83
C SER A 122 -7.57 -3.50 16.29
N PRO A 123 -8.88 -3.19 16.14
CA PRO A 123 -9.93 -4.13 16.54
C PRO A 123 -10.05 -5.33 15.59
N GLU A 124 -9.84 -5.11 14.29
CA GLU A 124 -9.98 -6.15 13.27
C GLU A 124 -8.72 -6.36 12.42
N ARG A 125 -8.73 -7.48 11.71
CA ARG A 125 -7.91 -7.76 10.55
C ARG A 125 -8.83 -7.88 9.32
N ALA A 126 -8.61 -7.05 8.32
CA ALA A 126 -9.22 -7.20 7.01
C ALA A 126 -8.39 -8.12 6.11
N GLU A 127 -9.06 -8.94 5.31
CA GLU A 127 -8.50 -9.75 4.24
C GLU A 127 -8.93 -9.18 2.89
N PHE A 128 -7.98 -9.02 1.97
CA PHE A 128 -8.22 -8.50 0.63
C PHE A 128 -7.66 -9.44 -0.43
N ASP A 129 -8.29 -9.45 -1.60
CA ASP A 129 -7.81 -10.15 -2.80
C ASP A 129 -7.49 -9.13 -3.89
N VAL A 130 -6.22 -8.72 -3.93
CA VAL A 130 -5.75 -7.52 -4.64
C VAL A 130 -5.00 -7.91 -5.91
N PRO A 131 -5.27 -7.27 -7.06
CA PRO A 131 -4.46 -7.44 -8.26
C PRO A 131 -2.98 -7.17 -7.97
N ARG A 132 -2.10 -8.12 -8.35
CA ARG A 132 -0.68 -8.02 -8.00
C ARG A 132 -0.04 -6.74 -8.53
N ASP A 133 -0.52 -6.18 -9.65
CA ASP A 133 0.01 -4.93 -10.22
C ASP A 133 -0.29 -3.69 -9.36
N LEU A 134 -1.21 -3.77 -8.39
CA LEU A 134 -1.49 -2.69 -7.42
C LEU A 134 -0.66 -2.75 -6.16
N LEU A 135 0.26 -3.71 -6.02
CA LEU A 135 1.07 -3.86 -4.81
C LEU A 135 2.53 -3.59 -5.09
N TYR A 136 3.14 -2.70 -4.33
CA TYR A 136 4.58 -2.48 -4.34
C TYR A 136 5.22 -3.21 -3.14
N THR A 137 6.30 -3.95 -3.38
CA THR A 137 7.07 -4.58 -2.30
C THR A 137 8.35 -3.78 -2.08
N PRO A 138 8.52 -3.12 -0.93
CA PRO A 138 9.78 -2.49 -0.57
C PRO A 138 10.94 -3.47 -0.65
N GLN A 139 12.10 -3.03 -1.16
CA GLN A 139 13.30 -3.87 -1.33
C GLN A 139 14.48 -3.30 -0.55
N GLY A 140 15.50 -4.14 -0.32
CA GLY A 140 16.76 -3.74 0.32
C GLY A 140 16.57 -3.30 1.77
N LEU A 141 17.18 -2.17 2.15
CA LEU A 141 17.12 -1.61 3.50
C LEU A 141 15.71 -1.15 3.94
N LEU A 142 14.75 -1.17 3.03
CA LEU A 142 13.36 -0.77 3.25
C LEU A 142 12.43 -1.97 3.40
N ALA A 143 12.91 -3.19 3.13
CA ALA A 143 12.14 -4.38 3.38
C ALA A 143 11.97 -4.52 4.89
N THR A 144 10.73 -4.42 5.38
CA THR A 144 10.43 -4.72 6.76
C THR A 144 10.35 -6.24 6.93
N ASP A 145 10.77 -6.74 8.10
CA ASP A 145 10.62 -8.15 8.46
C ASP A 145 9.15 -8.60 8.50
N ALA A 146 8.18 -7.67 8.37
CA ALA A 146 6.75 -7.88 8.47
C ALA A 146 6.05 -8.33 7.17
N ALA A 147 6.83 -8.67 6.13
CA ALA A 147 6.30 -8.98 4.79
C ALA A 147 5.36 -7.89 4.25
N GLU A 148 5.70 -6.63 4.55
CA GLU A 148 4.92 -5.45 4.17
C GLU A 148 4.91 -5.27 2.65
N MET A 149 3.74 -4.87 2.16
CA MET A 149 3.50 -4.43 0.80
C MET A 149 2.72 -3.12 0.85
N LEU A 150 2.91 -2.27 -0.15
CA LEU A 150 2.24 -0.99 -0.27
C LEU A 150 1.18 -1.08 -1.36
N TYR A 151 -0.09 -0.94 -0.98
CA TYR A 151 -1.19 -0.87 -1.94
C TYR A 151 -1.24 0.48 -2.64
N LEU A 152 -1.48 0.44 -3.95
CA LEU A 152 -1.57 1.59 -4.84
C LEU A 152 -2.97 1.76 -5.39
N GLY A 153 -3.65 2.78 -4.88
CA GLY A 153 -5.03 3.11 -5.23
C GLY A 153 -5.77 3.68 -4.03
N ASN A 154 -6.98 4.16 -4.26
CA ASN A 154 -7.89 4.68 -3.22
C ASN A 154 -9.14 3.80 -3.05
N ASP A 155 -9.09 2.61 -3.61
CA ASP A 155 -10.18 1.64 -3.82
C ASP A 155 -9.89 0.29 -3.14
N LEU A 156 -9.01 0.26 -2.12
CA LEU A 156 -8.68 -0.99 -1.40
C LEU A 156 -9.93 -1.70 -0.86
N ALA A 157 -10.95 -0.93 -0.45
CA ALA A 157 -12.22 -1.45 0.03
C ALA A 157 -12.95 -2.32 -1.02
N ASP A 158 -12.77 -2.07 -2.31
CA ASP A 158 -13.37 -2.85 -3.41
C ASP A 158 -12.74 -4.26 -3.53
N HIS A 159 -11.59 -4.47 -2.88
CA HIS A 159 -10.89 -5.75 -2.82
C HIS A 159 -11.15 -6.51 -1.53
N LEU A 160 -11.99 -5.99 -0.63
CA LEU A 160 -12.27 -6.62 0.66
C LEU A 160 -12.97 -7.97 0.46
N VAL A 161 -12.41 -9.01 1.05
CA VAL A 161 -13.00 -10.35 1.11
C VAL A 161 -13.82 -10.49 2.38
N ARG A 162 -13.24 -10.15 3.53
CA ARG A 162 -13.88 -10.26 4.85
C ARG A 162 -13.12 -9.54 5.94
N TRP A 163 -13.82 -9.34 7.06
CA TRP A 163 -13.28 -8.90 8.33
C TRP A 163 -13.20 -10.06 9.31
N GLU A 164 -12.13 -10.10 10.10
CA GLU A 164 -11.94 -11.04 11.20
C GLU A 164 -11.51 -10.29 12.47
N PRO A 165 -11.88 -10.77 13.67
CA PRO A 165 -11.31 -10.24 14.90
C PRO A 165 -9.78 -10.32 14.88
N ASN A 166 -9.12 -9.25 15.33
CA ASN A 166 -7.66 -9.23 15.38
C ASN A 166 -7.14 -10.20 16.46
N PRO A 167 -6.42 -11.29 16.09
CA PRO A 167 -5.95 -12.28 17.06
C PRO A 167 -4.77 -11.79 17.93
N TYR A 168 -4.16 -10.66 17.59
CA TYR A 168 -3.01 -10.10 18.30
C TYR A 168 -3.38 -8.90 19.18
N ARG A 169 -4.65 -8.47 19.16
CA ARG A 169 -5.10 -7.33 19.95
C ARG A 169 -4.85 -7.57 21.43
N ARG A 170 -4.20 -6.61 22.10
CA ARG A 170 -4.05 -6.65 23.55
C ARG A 170 -5.37 -6.28 24.21
N ARG A 171 -5.76 -7.05 25.22
CA ARG A 171 -6.91 -6.73 26.08
C ARG A 171 -6.55 -5.65 27.07
#